data_AF-A0A1H9CM92-F1
#
_entry.id   AF-A0A1H9CM92-F1
#
_cell.length_a   1.000
_cell.length_b   1.000
_cell.length_c   1.000
_cell.angle_alpha   90.00
_cell.angle_beta   90.00
_cell.angle_gamma   90.00
#
_symmetry.space_group_name_H-M   'P 1'
#
loop_
_entity.id
_entity.type
_entity.pdbx_description
1 polymer ?
#
loop_
_entity_poly.entity_id
_entity_poly.type
_entity_poly.pdbx_seq_one_letter_code
_entity_poly.pdbx_strand_id
1 'polypeptide(L)' 'MDVKKVVLYILLVFILYSIITSPDRSAELVGIGFEGISSAAKGVGTFMTELVN' A
#
# COMPACT_ATOMS: atom_id res chain seq x y z
N MET A 1 23.91 6.30 11.94
CA MET A 1 22.96 5.65 11.00
C MET A 1 21.56 6.16 11.34
N ASP A 2 20.81 6.62 10.35
CA ASP A 2 19.43 7.07 10.58
C ASP A 2 18.53 5.86 10.87
N VAL A 3 17.97 5.77 12.08
CA VAL A 3 17.10 4.65 12.50
C VAL A 3 15.94 4.46 11.52
N LYS A 4 15.38 5.55 10.99
CA LYS A 4 14.30 5.51 9.98
C LYS A 4 14.69 4.73 8.73
N LYS A 5 15.91 4.95 8.22
CA LYS A 5 16.40 4.24 7.03
C LYS A 5 16.60 2.77 7.34
N VAL A 6 17.20 2.45 8.49
CA VAL A 6 17.42 1.06 8.92
C VAL A 6 16.10 0.30 9.04
N VAL A 7 15.10 0.90 9.69
CA VAL A 7 13.75 0.31 9.82
C VAL A 7 13.11 0.13 8.45
N LEU A 8 13.23 1.12 7.56
CA LEU A 8 12.69 1.01 6.20
C LEU A 8 13.35 -0.14 5.42
N TYR A 9 14.67 -0.29 5.50
CA TYR A 9 15.39 -1.40 4.84
C TYR A 9 14.99 -2.76 5.42
N ILE A 10 14.84 -2.87 6.74
CA ILE A 10 14.37 -4.11 7.38
C ILE A 10 12.96 -4.47 6.89
N LEU A 11 12.06 -3.50 6.84
CA LEU A 11 10.70 -3.69 6.32
C LEU A 11 10.72 -4.11 4.84
N LEU A 12 11.57 -3.49 4.04
CA LEU A 12 11.70 -3.81 2.62
C LEU A 12 12.18 -5.26 2.41
N VAL A 13 13.21 -5.68 3.15
CA VAL A 13 13.70 -7.07 3.12
C VAL A 13 12.61 -8.04 3.60
N PHE A 14 11.86 -7.69 4.65
CA PHE A 14 10.75 -8.50 5.14
C PHE A 14 9.64 -8.68 4.10
N ILE A 15 9.27 -7.61 3.38
CA ILE A 15 8.28 -7.67 2.29
C ILE A 15 8.78 -8.59 1.17
N LEU A 16 10.04 -8.44 0.75
CA LEU A 16 10.63 -9.31 -0.29
C LEU A 16 10.66 -10.78 0.15
N TYR A 17 11.02 -11.04 1.41
CA TYR A 17 11.00 -12.39 1.97
C TYR A 17 9.57 -12.98 2.03
N SER A 18 8.58 -12.17 2.40
CA SER A 18 7.16 -12.57 2.45
C SER A 18 6.62 -12.94 1.07
N ILE A 19 7.01 -12.21 0.03
CA ILE A 19 6.61 -12.50 -1.37
C ILE A 19 7.17 -13.87 -1.79
N ILE A 20 8.43 -14.16 -1.48
CA ILE A 20 9.06 -15.44 -1.85
C ILE A 20 8.47 -16.62 -1.04
N THR A 21 8.24 -16.42 0.25
CA THR A 21 7.82 -17.48 1.18
C THR A 21 6.33 -17.77 1.11
N SER A 22 5.50 -16.73 0.89
CA SER A 22 4.05 -16.83 0.85
C SER A 22 3.47 -15.84 -0.19
N PRO A 23 3.62 -16.15 -1.50
CA PRO A 23 3.18 -15.26 -2.57
C PRO A 23 1.67 -15.03 -2.55
N ASP A 24 0.87 -16.08 -2.34
CA ASP A 24 -0.60 -16.00 -2.40
C ASP A 24 -1.16 -15.02 -1.35
N ARG A 25 -0.72 -15.15 -0.11
CA ARG A 25 -1.12 -14.26 1.00
C ARG A 25 -0.63 -12.83 0.77
N SER A 26 0.58 -12.67 0.22
CA SER A 26 1.13 -11.35 -0.07
C SER A 26 0.34 -10.65 -1.18
N ALA A 27 -0.08 -11.38 -2.21
CA ALA A 27 -0.89 -10.89 -3.31
C ALA A 27 -2.28 -10.42 -2.85
N GLU A 28 -2.92 -11.18 -1.96
CA GLU A 28 -4.22 -10.80 -1.38
C GLU A 28 -4.09 -9.52 -0.54
N LEU A 29 -3.08 -9.43 0.32
CA LEU A 29 -2.85 -8.27 1.19
C LEU A 29 -2.56 -6.99 0.40
N VAL A 30 -1.72 -7.07 -0.63
CA VAL A 30 -1.49 -5.90 -1.50
C VAL A 30 -2.74 -5.55 -2.29
N GLY A 31 -3.51 -6.54 -2.76
CA GLY A 31 -4.78 -6.32 -3.44
C GLY A 31 -5.77 -5.51 -2.61
N ILE A 32 -6.00 -5.90 -1.36
CA ILE A 32 -6.85 -5.16 -0.41
C ILE A 32 -6.30 -3.75 -0.17
N GLY A 33 -4.97 -3.61 -0.03
CA GLY A 33 -4.31 -2.31 0.13
C GLY A 33 -4.52 -1.38 -1.07
N PHE A 34 -4.36 -1.90 -2.29
CA PHE A 34 -4.60 -1.16 -3.53
C PHE A 34 -6.06 -0.78 -3.68
N GLU A 35 -6.99 -1.68 -3.37
CA GLU A 35 -8.42 -1.39 -3.41
C GLU A 35 -8.78 -0.28 -2.43
N GLY A 36 -8.28 -0.35 -1.19
CA GLY A 36 -8.47 0.70 -0.18
C GLY A 36 -7.96 2.07 -0.63
N ILE A 37 -6.74 2.14 -1.19
CA ILE A 37 -6.17 3.40 -1.70
C ILE A 37 -6.97 3.90 -2.91
N SER A 38 -7.32 3.03 -3.85
CA SER A 38 -8.07 3.40 -5.05
C SER A 38 -9.48 3.91 -4.72
N SER A 39 -10.13 3.31 -3.73
CA SER A 39 -11.44 3.72 -3.22
C SER A 39 -11.35 5.09 -2.55
N ALA A 40 -10.33 5.31 -1.71
CA ALA A 40 -10.07 6.61 -1.11
C ALA A 40 -9.81 7.70 -2.17
N ALA A 41 -8.99 7.39 -3.19
CA ALA A 41 -8.72 8.31 -4.29
C ALA A 41 -9.99 8.63 -5.10
N LYS A 42 -10.84 7.62 -5.38
CA LYS A 42 -12.14 7.83 -6.02
C LYS A 42 -13.04 8.73 -5.17
N GLY A 43 -13.14 8.50 -3.86
CA GLY A 43 -13.93 9.32 -2.95
C GLY A 43 -13.50 10.78 -2.96
N VAL A 44 -12.19 11.04 -2.94
CA VAL A 44 -11.65 12.41 -3.08
C VAL A 44 -11.99 13.01 -4.45
N GLY A 45 -11.87 12.23 -5.53
CA GLY A 45 -12.20 12.66 -6.88
C GLY A 45 -13.69 13.00 -7.05
N THR A 46 -14.59 12.18 -6.51
CA THR A 46 -16.04 12.42 -6.49
C THR A 46 -16.36 13.69 -5.71
N PHE A 47 -15.79 13.86 -4.51
CA PHE A 47 -15.98 15.08 -3.71
C PHE A 47 -15.52 16.34 -4.45
N MET A 48 -14.34 16.33 -5.07
CA MET A 48 -13.88 17.46 -5.88
C MET A 48 -14.78 17.74 -7.09
N THR A 49 -15.33 16.69 -7.72
CA THR A 49 -16.26 16.81 -8.85
C THR A 49 -17.58 17.47 -8.41
N GLU A 50 -18.08 17.11 -7.22
CA GLU A 50 -19.30 17.69 -6.63
C GLU A 50 -19.12 19.15 -6.17
N LEU A 51 -17.89 19.58 -5.84
CA LEU A 51 -17.62 20.98 -5.48
C LEU A 51 -17.53 21.93 -6.68
N VAL A 52 -17.20 21.40 -7.85
CA VAL A 52 -16.99 22.20 -9.08
C VAL A 52 -18.27 22.29 -9.92
N ASN A 53 -19.18 21.32 -9.78
CA ASN A 53 -20.52 21.34 -10.37
C ASN A 53 -21.51 22.19 -9.57
#